data_AF-A0A2H1GCB5-F1
#
_entry.id   AF-A0A2H1GCB5-F1
#
_cell.length_a   1.000
_cell.length_b   1.000
_cell.length_c   1.000
_cell.angle_alpha   90.00
_cell.angle_beta   90.00
_cell.angle_gamma   90.00
#
_symmetry.space_group_name_H-M   'P 1'
#
loop_
_entity.id
_entity.type
_entity.pdbx_description
1 polymer ?
#
loop_
_entity_poly.entity_id
_entity_poly.type
_entity_poly.pdbx_seq_one_letter_code
_entity_poly.pdbx_strand_id
1 'polypeptide(L)'
;MATLSYCLPEIFDIIVEHLVIAIGIQKAVLLRTVSRAFDAAIMHAICTRQVIDAEAGDSLMLYRMDRNFRVGILLQKSRLATATSQSYLQAIARVNRAMDRLVDDMDPEQAQIRHEAVAKSILFADTYRPITDENELQNLLCAAALTGSIPLVKKVQLLALPTSADTIFNRRTPYFPIALTLAAGEGHFDLVNYLLDQGARQDTEAMYWRVEDIPDLSYWNSAFDFEHLEALETRRFSALRAAVLYGHTDIVHLLLQPEHRLPTKEVEYLRAIMSAVQAGSLDFILLLFEAIGKQQSDFEGLGNYMMWQAIRGDQAEVVQMLLVNGVDLHYNPNHTWWGYGALHLAASLGRAKLVGLLLE
;
A
#
# COMPACT_ATOMS: atom_id res chain seq x y z
N MET A 1 -36.64 19.76 -8.51
CA MET A 1 -35.77 18.63 -8.85
C MET A 1 -36.58 17.66 -9.69
N ALA A 2 -36.54 17.79 -11.02
CA ALA A 2 -37.21 16.85 -11.91
C ALA A 2 -36.46 15.52 -11.82
N THR A 3 -37.19 14.46 -11.46
CA THR A 3 -36.65 13.10 -11.37
C THR A 3 -36.21 12.66 -12.75
N LEU A 4 -34.92 12.31 -12.89
CA LEU A 4 -34.37 11.56 -14.04
C LEU A 4 -34.99 10.16 -14.20
N SER A 5 -36.12 9.85 -13.55
CA SER A 5 -36.76 8.55 -13.51
C SER A 5 -37.36 8.09 -14.85
N TYR A 6 -37.30 8.92 -15.88
CA TYR A 6 -37.80 8.62 -17.23
C TYR A 6 -36.69 8.53 -18.29
N CYS A 7 -35.42 8.70 -17.91
CA CYS A 7 -34.32 8.46 -18.84
C CYS A 7 -34.06 6.95 -18.89
N LEU A 8 -34.10 6.36 -20.08
CA LEU A 8 -33.64 4.99 -20.27
C LEU A 8 -32.19 4.88 -19.78
N PRO A 9 -31.83 3.85 -18.98
CA PRO A 9 -30.49 3.73 -18.41
C PRO A 9 -29.37 3.87 -19.44
N GLU A 10 -29.57 3.37 -20.66
CA GLU A 10 -28.57 3.47 -21.73
C GLU A 10 -28.35 4.92 -22.20
N ILE A 11 -29.41 5.73 -22.27
CA ILE A 11 -29.31 7.14 -22.68
C ILE A 11 -28.60 7.94 -21.57
N PHE A 12 -28.93 7.64 -20.32
CA PHE A 12 -28.28 8.26 -19.17
C PHE A 12 -26.77 7.97 -19.16
N ASP A 13 -26.37 6.73 -19.38
CA ASP A 13 -24.96 6.34 -19.47
C ASP A 13 -24.24 7.08 -20.60
N ILE A 14 -24.83 7.16 -21.80
CA ILE A 14 -24.24 7.90 -22.94
C ILE A 14 -24.07 9.40 -22.62
N ILE A 15 -25.05 10.01 -21.95
CA ILE A 15 -24.94 11.42 -21.54
C ILE A 15 -23.78 11.59 -20.55
N VAL A 16 -23.66 10.69 -19.58
CA VAL A 16 -22.59 10.72 -18.59
C VAL A 16 -21.23 10.48 -19.24
N GLU A 17 -21.13 9.56 -20.19
CA GLU A 17 -19.92 9.31 -20.99
C GLU A 17 -19.44 10.59 -21.70
N HIS A 18 -20.34 11.27 -22.42
CA HIS A 18 -20.03 12.54 -23.08
C HIS A 18 -19.65 13.65 -22.08
N LEU A 19 -20.31 13.70 -20.93
CA LEU A 19 -19.98 14.63 -19.87
C LEU A 19 -18.56 14.40 -19.35
N VAL A 20 -18.20 13.15 -19.05
CA VAL A 20 -16.87 12.76 -18.56
C VAL A 20 -15.77 13.18 -19.56
N ILE A 21 -15.99 12.97 -20.86
CA ILE A 21 -15.08 13.42 -21.92
C ILE A 21 -14.93 14.95 -21.88
N ALA A 22 -16.03 15.68 -21.78
CA ALA A 22 -16.04 17.14 -21.87
C ALA A 22 -15.36 17.83 -20.68
N ILE A 23 -15.56 17.32 -19.46
CA ILE A 23 -15.06 17.96 -18.24
C ILE A 23 -13.70 17.42 -17.77
N GLY A 24 -13.29 16.27 -18.30
CA GLY A 24 -12.06 15.59 -17.91
C GLY A 24 -12.17 14.83 -16.59
N ILE A 25 -11.19 13.95 -16.34
CA ILE A 25 -11.25 12.96 -15.25
C ILE A 25 -11.32 13.59 -13.85
N GLN A 26 -10.62 14.71 -13.63
CA GLN A 26 -10.59 15.39 -12.33
C GLN A 26 -11.98 15.85 -11.90
N LYS A 27 -12.66 16.57 -12.79
CA LYS A 27 -14.00 17.09 -12.52
C LYS A 27 -15.02 15.96 -12.46
N ALA A 28 -14.88 14.94 -13.32
CA ALA A 28 -15.74 13.77 -13.29
C ALA A 28 -15.67 13.04 -11.93
N VAL A 29 -14.48 12.82 -11.38
CA VAL A 29 -14.32 12.17 -10.07
C VAL A 29 -14.99 12.99 -8.96
N LEU A 30 -14.88 14.33 -8.99
CA LEU A 30 -15.54 15.20 -8.01
C LEU A 30 -17.07 15.14 -8.10
N LEU A 31 -17.64 14.90 -9.29
CA LEU A 31 -19.09 14.80 -9.47
C LEU A 31 -19.70 13.48 -8.96
N ARG A 32 -18.87 12.50 -8.59
CA ARG A 32 -19.34 11.22 -8.01
C ARG A 32 -20.11 11.41 -6.71
N THR A 33 -19.82 12.46 -5.96
CA THR A 33 -20.47 12.73 -4.67
C THR A 33 -21.88 13.29 -4.80
N VAL A 34 -22.34 13.60 -6.02
CA VAL A 34 -23.63 14.26 -6.27
C VAL A 34 -24.81 13.30 -6.08
N SER A 35 -24.71 12.06 -6.56
CA SER A 35 -25.72 11.01 -6.31
C SER A 35 -25.18 9.61 -6.64
N ARG A 36 -25.79 8.56 -6.07
CA ARG A 36 -25.41 7.16 -6.35
C ARG A 36 -25.52 6.77 -7.82
N ALA A 37 -26.55 7.28 -8.53
CA ALA A 37 -26.72 7.00 -9.96
C ALA A 37 -25.61 7.65 -10.80
N PHE A 38 -25.25 8.89 -10.46
CA PHE A 38 -24.12 9.58 -11.10
C PHE A 38 -22.79 8.90 -10.79
N ASP A 39 -22.57 8.50 -9.54
CA ASP A 39 -21.39 7.73 -9.14
C ASP A 39 -21.27 6.46 -9.99
N ALA A 40 -22.33 5.63 -10.02
CA ALA A 40 -22.33 4.38 -10.80
C ALA A 40 -22.08 4.62 -12.31
N ALA A 41 -22.75 5.60 -12.92
CA ALA A 41 -22.58 5.89 -14.34
C ALA A 41 -21.19 6.48 -14.67
N ILE A 42 -20.65 7.36 -13.83
CA ILE A 42 -19.29 7.89 -13.99
C ILE A 42 -18.26 6.76 -13.82
N MET A 43 -18.45 5.90 -12.83
CA MET A 43 -17.61 4.73 -12.59
C MET A 43 -17.66 3.78 -13.79
N HIS A 44 -18.85 3.52 -14.34
CA HIS A 44 -19.01 2.70 -15.53
C HIS A 44 -18.34 3.35 -16.76
N ALA A 45 -18.53 4.66 -16.97
CA ALA A 45 -17.90 5.41 -18.06
C ALA A 45 -16.36 5.38 -18.00
N ILE A 46 -15.78 5.53 -16.80
CA ILE A 46 -14.32 5.60 -16.61
C ILE A 46 -13.70 4.20 -16.52
N CYS A 47 -14.20 3.33 -15.65
CA CYS A 47 -13.61 2.03 -15.40
C CYS A 47 -13.90 1.04 -16.52
N THR A 48 -15.16 0.94 -16.95
CA THR A 48 -15.61 -0.10 -17.88
C THR A 48 -15.51 0.37 -19.32
N ARG A 49 -16.06 1.54 -19.64
CA ARG A 49 -16.13 2.07 -21.01
C ARG A 49 -14.86 2.83 -21.42
N GLN A 50 -14.06 3.27 -20.45
CA GLN A 50 -12.80 3.99 -20.64
C GLN A 50 -12.89 5.16 -21.62
N VAL A 51 -13.96 5.93 -21.52
CA VAL A 51 -14.23 7.06 -22.44
C VAL A 51 -13.19 8.18 -22.35
N ILE A 52 -12.39 8.18 -21.29
CA ILE A 52 -11.25 9.06 -21.11
C ILE A 52 -10.02 8.26 -20.65
N ASP A 53 -8.85 8.61 -21.16
CA ASP A 53 -7.61 8.02 -20.71
C ASP A 53 -7.18 8.63 -19.37
N ALA A 54 -7.31 7.86 -18.29
CA ALA A 54 -6.86 8.23 -16.95
C ALA A 54 -5.34 8.49 -16.84
N GLU A 55 -4.57 8.11 -17.86
CA GLU A 55 -3.11 8.26 -17.93
C GLU A 55 -2.64 9.35 -18.90
N ALA A 56 -3.53 9.90 -19.74
CA ALA A 56 -3.16 10.93 -20.73
C ALA A 56 -2.92 12.33 -20.11
N GLY A 57 -2.86 12.44 -18.79
CA GLY A 57 -2.56 13.66 -18.04
C GLY A 57 -1.46 13.41 -17.01
N ASP A 58 -1.20 14.40 -16.15
CA ASP A 58 -0.23 14.32 -15.06
C ASP A 58 -0.38 12.99 -14.28
N SER A 59 0.60 12.09 -14.44
CA SER A 59 0.59 10.70 -13.94
C SER A 59 0.28 10.62 -12.44
N LEU A 60 0.47 11.75 -11.71
CA LEU A 60 0.09 11.99 -10.33
C LEU A 60 -1.39 11.75 -10.01
N MET A 61 -2.31 11.80 -10.99
CA MET A 61 -3.74 11.61 -10.76
C MET A 61 -4.11 10.17 -10.38
N LEU A 62 -3.53 9.16 -11.04
CA LEU A 62 -3.73 7.75 -10.63
C LEU A 62 -3.26 7.50 -9.19
N TYR A 63 -2.25 8.24 -8.71
CA TYR A 63 -1.74 8.12 -7.36
C TYR A 63 -2.63 8.78 -6.30
N ARG A 64 -3.49 9.73 -6.69
CA ARG A 64 -4.42 10.44 -5.80
C ARG A 64 -5.82 9.82 -5.76
N MET A 65 -6.10 8.86 -6.65
CA MET A 65 -7.38 8.17 -6.70
C MET A 65 -7.56 7.19 -5.54
N ASP A 66 -8.82 6.99 -5.15
CA ASP A 66 -9.21 5.89 -4.27
C ASP A 66 -8.68 4.55 -4.82
N ARG A 67 -8.22 3.68 -3.91
CA ARG A 67 -7.54 2.44 -4.25
C ARG A 67 -8.44 1.50 -5.04
N ASN A 68 -9.71 1.36 -4.66
CA ASN A 68 -10.64 0.45 -5.32
C ASN A 68 -11.05 1.00 -6.70
N PHE A 69 -11.24 2.31 -6.81
CA PHE A 69 -11.49 2.96 -8.10
C PHE A 69 -10.34 2.71 -9.09
N ARG A 70 -9.10 2.89 -8.64
CA ARG A 70 -7.91 2.65 -9.45
C ARG A 70 -7.81 1.19 -9.92
N VAL A 71 -8.10 0.23 -9.04
CA VAL A 71 -8.10 -1.20 -9.37
C VAL A 71 -9.06 -1.52 -10.51
N GLY A 72 -10.28 -0.97 -10.48
CA GLY A 72 -11.25 -1.16 -11.56
C GLY A 72 -10.75 -0.68 -12.92
N ILE A 73 -10.10 0.50 -12.95
CA ILE A 73 -9.50 1.05 -14.18
C ILE A 73 -8.37 0.15 -14.68
N LEU A 74 -7.42 -0.19 -13.82
CA LEU A 74 -6.25 -1.00 -14.19
C LEU A 74 -6.65 -2.37 -14.72
N LEU A 75 -7.60 -3.03 -14.05
CA LEU A 75 -8.04 -4.36 -14.45
C LEU A 75 -8.70 -4.34 -15.82
N GLN A 76 -9.58 -3.38 -16.09
CA GLN A 76 -10.20 -3.24 -17.41
C GLN A 76 -9.17 -2.87 -18.47
N LYS A 77 -8.24 -1.95 -18.18
CA LYS A 77 -7.16 -1.57 -19.10
C LYS A 77 -6.27 -2.75 -19.45
N SER A 78 -5.94 -3.60 -18.48
CA SER A 78 -5.13 -4.80 -18.69
C SER A 78 -5.75 -5.81 -19.67
N ARG A 79 -7.08 -5.77 -19.84
CA ARG A 79 -7.82 -6.65 -20.76
C ARG A 79 -7.80 -6.14 -22.21
N LEU A 80 -7.45 -4.88 -22.45
CA LEU A 80 -7.44 -4.28 -23.79
C LEU A 80 -6.17 -4.63 -24.58
N ALA A 81 -6.26 -4.60 -25.92
CA ALA A 81 -5.11 -4.80 -26.80
C ALA A 81 -4.01 -3.73 -26.61
N THR A 82 -4.41 -2.52 -26.19
CA THR A 82 -3.51 -1.39 -25.88
C THR A 82 -2.68 -1.62 -24.63
N ALA A 83 -3.03 -2.57 -23.75
CA ALA A 83 -2.21 -2.94 -22.58
C ALA A 83 -0.77 -3.33 -22.96
N THR A 84 -0.55 -3.72 -24.22
CA THR A 84 0.76 -4.06 -24.77
C THR A 84 1.76 -2.89 -24.78
N SER A 85 1.35 -1.64 -24.58
CA SER A 85 2.29 -0.52 -24.48
C SER A 85 2.84 -0.28 -23.07
N GLN A 86 2.19 -0.81 -22.03
CA GLN A 86 2.53 -0.53 -20.63
C GLN A 86 2.87 -1.79 -19.85
N SER A 87 4.11 -1.85 -19.35
CA SER A 87 4.66 -3.05 -18.70
C SER A 87 3.87 -3.52 -17.46
N TYR A 88 3.33 -2.62 -16.65
CA TYR A 88 2.52 -3.00 -15.47
C TYR A 88 1.14 -3.56 -15.85
N LEU A 89 0.48 -3.02 -16.89
CA LEU A 89 -0.78 -3.57 -17.40
C LEU A 89 -0.57 -4.96 -18.02
N GLN A 90 0.55 -5.13 -18.75
CA GLN A 90 0.93 -6.45 -19.23
C GLN A 90 1.15 -7.44 -18.07
N ALA A 91 1.81 -7.00 -16.99
CA ALA A 91 2.06 -7.85 -15.82
C ALA A 91 0.74 -8.32 -15.19
N ILE A 92 -0.22 -7.41 -14.96
CA ILE A 92 -1.56 -7.76 -14.47
C ILE A 92 -2.23 -8.78 -15.39
N ALA A 93 -2.26 -8.49 -16.70
CA ALA A 93 -2.94 -9.34 -17.67
C ALA A 93 -2.35 -10.75 -17.76
N ARG A 94 -1.01 -10.86 -17.80
CA ARG A 94 -0.32 -12.16 -17.89
C ARG A 94 -0.50 -12.98 -16.63
N VAL A 95 -0.34 -12.36 -15.46
CA VAL A 95 -0.48 -13.02 -14.16
C VAL A 95 -1.90 -13.52 -13.94
N ASN A 96 -2.92 -12.70 -14.22
CA ASN A 96 -4.31 -13.12 -14.07
C ASN A 96 -4.63 -14.32 -14.98
N ARG A 97 -4.21 -14.29 -16.25
CA ARG A 97 -4.37 -15.43 -17.16
C ARG A 97 -3.61 -16.67 -16.70
N ALA A 98 -2.41 -16.51 -16.13
CA ALA A 98 -1.62 -17.62 -15.61
C ALA A 98 -2.28 -18.23 -14.37
N MET A 99 -2.79 -17.40 -13.46
CA MET A 99 -3.58 -17.83 -12.31
C MET A 99 -4.84 -18.60 -12.72
N ASP A 100 -5.59 -18.10 -13.70
CA ASP A 100 -6.81 -18.76 -14.21
C ASP A 100 -6.53 -20.14 -14.83
N ARG A 101 -5.32 -20.39 -15.34
CA ARG A 101 -4.92 -21.72 -15.83
C ARG A 101 -4.49 -22.66 -14.70
N LEU A 102 -3.99 -22.11 -13.59
CA LEU A 102 -3.47 -22.90 -12.48
C LEU A 102 -4.52 -23.24 -11.45
N VAL A 103 -5.50 -22.36 -11.29
CA VAL A 103 -6.62 -22.47 -10.36
C VAL A 103 -7.84 -22.88 -11.16
N ASP A 104 -8.43 -24.03 -10.83
CA ASP A 104 -9.65 -24.55 -11.48
C ASP A 104 -10.91 -23.92 -10.85
N ASP A 105 -10.91 -22.59 -10.75
CA ASP A 105 -12.03 -21.85 -10.17
C ASP A 105 -13.09 -21.67 -11.26
N MET A 106 -14.09 -22.54 -11.25
CA MET A 106 -15.26 -22.46 -12.13
C MET A 106 -16.20 -21.30 -11.77
N ASP A 107 -15.97 -20.64 -10.63
CA ASP A 107 -16.74 -19.50 -10.15
C ASP A 107 -16.16 -18.16 -10.66
N PRO A 108 -16.88 -17.44 -11.54
CA PRO A 108 -16.45 -16.13 -12.05
C PRO A 108 -16.26 -15.07 -10.97
N GLU A 109 -16.99 -15.16 -9.84
CA GLU A 109 -16.90 -14.18 -8.76
C GLU A 109 -15.56 -14.31 -8.03
N GLN A 110 -15.15 -15.54 -7.71
CA GLN A 110 -13.83 -15.83 -7.12
C GLN A 110 -12.70 -15.42 -8.05
N ALA A 111 -12.83 -15.66 -9.36
CA ALA A 111 -11.86 -15.19 -10.35
C ALA A 111 -11.73 -13.67 -10.35
N GLN A 112 -12.85 -12.95 -10.28
CA GLN A 112 -12.84 -11.49 -10.23
C GLN A 112 -12.17 -10.98 -8.95
N ILE A 113 -12.45 -11.56 -7.78
CA ILE A 113 -11.80 -11.19 -6.52
C ILE A 113 -10.28 -11.40 -6.60
N ARG A 114 -9.81 -12.53 -7.15
CA ARG A 114 -8.37 -12.76 -7.37
C ARG A 114 -7.76 -11.73 -8.31
N HIS A 115 -8.44 -11.41 -9.42
CA HIS A 115 -7.93 -10.44 -10.41
C HIS A 115 -7.82 -9.04 -9.81
N GLU A 116 -8.79 -8.65 -8.98
CA GLU A 116 -8.77 -7.39 -8.24
C GLU A 116 -7.63 -7.37 -7.22
N ALA A 117 -7.39 -8.46 -6.49
CA ALA A 117 -6.28 -8.57 -5.55
C ALA A 117 -4.92 -8.38 -6.26
N VAL A 118 -4.72 -9.01 -7.43
CA VAL A 118 -3.52 -8.84 -8.25
C VAL A 118 -3.36 -7.37 -8.66
N ALA A 119 -4.39 -6.75 -9.24
CA ALA A 119 -4.34 -5.34 -9.65
C ALA A 119 -4.12 -4.38 -8.46
N LYS A 120 -4.66 -4.71 -7.28
CA LYS A 120 -4.51 -3.94 -6.03
C LYS A 120 -3.08 -3.96 -5.47
N SER A 121 -2.33 -5.01 -5.81
CA SER A 121 -0.95 -5.23 -5.35
C SER A 121 0.13 -4.67 -6.29
N ILE A 122 -0.24 -4.11 -7.44
CA ILE A 122 0.72 -3.61 -8.43
C ILE A 122 1.58 -2.46 -7.86
N LEU A 123 2.87 -2.53 -8.12
CA LEU A 123 3.84 -1.47 -7.92
C LEU A 123 3.98 -0.68 -9.23
N PHE A 124 3.85 0.64 -9.14
CA PHE A 124 4.14 1.51 -10.26
C PHE A 124 5.64 1.77 -10.30
N ALA A 125 6.31 1.27 -11.33
CA ALA A 125 7.67 1.65 -11.65
C ALA A 125 7.64 2.80 -12.66
N ASP A 126 8.32 3.91 -12.35
CA ASP A 126 8.40 5.10 -13.23
C ASP A 126 9.14 4.84 -14.55
N THR A 127 9.68 3.64 -14.75
CA THR A 127 10.44 3.25 -15.94
C THR A 127 9.89 1.97 -16.54
N TYR A 128 9.78 1.93 -17.88
CA TYR A 128 9.45 0.71 -18.60
C TYR A 128 10.49 -0.36 -18.27
N ARG A 129 10.03 -1.48 -17.71
CA ARG A 129 10.83 -2.69 -17.54
C ARG A 129 10.18 -3.79 -18.36
N PRO A 130 10.91 -4.54 -19.19
CA PRO A 130 10.33 -5.65 -19.95
C PRO A 130 9.99 -6.83 -19.04
N ILE A 131 8.90 -7.55 -19.35
CA ILE A 131 8.57 -8.81 -18.69
C ILE A 131 9.47 -9.90 -19.29
N THR A 132 10.29 -10.50 -18.43
CA THR A 132 11.10 -11.69 -18.73
C THR A 132 10.45 -12.93 -18.15
N ASP A 133 10.80 -14.12 -18.65
CA ASP A 133 10.28 -15.38 -18.13
C ASP A 133 10.54 -15.55 -16.62
N GLU A 134 11.70 -15.11 -16.14
CA GLU A 134 12.05 -15.14 -14.71
C GLU A 134 11.14 -14.25 -13.86
N ASN A 135 10.86 -13.02 -14.31
CA ASN A 135 9.98 -12.11 -13.58
C ASN A 135 8.51 -12.52 -13.75
N GLU A 136 8.14 -13.22 -14.83
CA GLU A 136 6.79 -13.75 -15.03
C GLU A 136 6.47 -14.84 -14.00
N LEU A 137 7.40 -15.77 -13.76
CA LEU A 137 7.28 -16.75 -12.68
C LEU A 137 7.22 -16.07 -11.30
N GLN A 138 8.05 -15.04 -11.07
CA GLN A 138 8.03 -14.30 -9.82
C GLN A 138 6.70 -13.58 -9.60
N ASN A 139 6.16 -12.93 -10.64
CA ASN A 139 4.86 -12.27 -10.58
C ASN A 139 3.74 -13.26 -10.24
N LEU A 140 3.81 -14.45 -10.83
CA LEU A 140 2.86 -15.52 -10.59
C LEU A 140 2.95 -16.04 -9.15
N LEU A 141 4.16 -16.18 -8.61
CA LEU A 141 4.37 -16.54 -7.20
C LEU A 141 3.78 -15.47 -6.26
N CYS A 142 3.98 -14.20 -6.56
CA CYS A 142 3.38 -13.09 -5.82
C CYS A 142 1.85 -13.17 -5.83
N ALA A 143 1.23 -13.46 -6.98
CA ALA A 143 -0.21 -13.63 -7.09
C ALA A 143 -0.72 -14.88 -6.36
N ALA A 144 0.01 -15.99 -6.38
CA ALA A 144 -0.30 -17.16 -5.58
C ALA A 144 -0.28 -16.82 -4.08
N ALA A 145 0.67 -15.99 -3.63
CA ALA A 145 0.77 -15.59 -2.23
C ALA A 145 -0.43 -14.75 -1.75
N LEU A 146 -1.05 -13.95 -2.62
CA LEU A 146 -2.28 -13.21 -2.31
C LEU A 146 -3.45 -14.13 -1.95
N THR A 147 -3.46 -15.36 -2.46
CA THR A 147 -4.55 -16.31 -2.21
C THR A 147 -4.43 -17.04 -0.87
N GLY A 148 -3.25 -17.00 -0.22
CA GLY A 148 -2.96 -17.79 0.97
C GLY A 148 -2.80 -19.29 0.72
N SER A 149 -2.97 -19.77 -0.51
CA SER A 149 -2.95 -21.20 -0.85
C SER A 149 -1.52 -21.75 -0.93
N ILE A 150 -1.08 -22.40 0.14
CA ILE A 150 0.19 -23.14 0.17
C ILE A 150 0.29 -24.16 -0.99
N PRO A 151 -0.77 -24.95 -1.33
CA PRO A 151 -0.71 -25.84 -2.49
C PRO A 151 -0.44 -25.12 -3.80
N LEU A 152 -1.02 -23.93 -4.01
CA LEU A 152 -0.79 -23.13 -5.21
C LEU A 152 0.64 -22.59 -5.25
N VAL A 153 1.14 -22.09 -4.12
CA VAL A 153 2.53 -21.63 -3.99
C VAL A 153 3.51 -22.76 -4.30
N LYS A 154 3.27 -23.98 -3.78
CA LYS A 154 4.04 -25.18 -4.13
C LYS A 154 3.96 -25.53 -5.62
N LYS A 155 2.77 -25.44 -6.21
CA LYS A 155 2.59 -25.68 -7.65
C LYS A 155 3.40 -24.70 -8.49
N VAL A 156 3.43 -23.42 -8.11
CA VAL A 156 4.26 -22.40 -8.78
C VAL A 156 5.75 -22.65 -8.55
N GLN A 157 6.17 -23.04 -7.34
CA GLN A 157 7.56 -23.40 -7.04
C GLN A 157 8.06 -24.55 -7.93
N LEU A 158 7.22 -25.55 -8.22
CA LEU A 158 7.57 -26.66 -9.13
C LEU A 158 7.76 -26.24 -10.59
N LEU A 159 7.26 -25.07 -10.99
CA LEU A 159 7.51 -24.50 -12.32
C LEU A 159 8.88 -23.81 -12.41
N ALA A 160 9.55 -23.60 -11.28
CA ALA A 160 10.89 -23.03 -11.23
C ALA A 160 11.95 -24.02 -11.73
N LEU A 161 13.02 -23.50 -12.34
CA LEU A 161 14.18 -24.31 -12.67
C LEU A 161 14.83 -24.88 -11.40
N PRO A 162 15.44 -26.08 -11.44
CA PRO A 162 16.05 -26.70 -10.26
C PRO A 162 17.09 -25.83 -9.55
N THR A 163 17.80 -24.99 -10.30
CA THR A 163 18.82 -24.07 -9.79
C THR A 163 18.25 -22.79 -9.16
N SER A 164 16.96 -22.50 -9.34
CA SER A 164 16.31 -21.30 -8.80
C SER A 164 15.28 -21.57 -7.71
N ALA A 165 14.89 -22.84 -7.51
CA ALA A 165 13.87 -23.23 -6.52
C ALA A 165 14.18 -22.76 -5.09
N ASP A 166 15.44 -22.83 -4.66
CA ASP A 166 15.86 -22.43 -3.30
C ASP A 166 15.91 -20.91 -3.09
N THR A 167 15.91 -20.12 -4.17
CA THR A 167 16.02 -18.65 -4.10
C THR A 167 14.75 -17.93 -4.52
N ILE A 168 13.74 -18.65 -5.04
CA ILE A 168 12.57 -18.06 -5.66
C ILE A 168 11.76 -17.17 -4.71
N PHE A 169 11.66 -17.55 -3.43
CA PHE A 169 10.91 -16.76 -2.44
C PHE A 169 11.53 -15.40 -2.11
N ASN A 170 12.81 -15.21 -2.43
CA ASN A 170 13.55 -13.97 -2.21
C ASN A 170 13.76 -13.16 -3.51
N ARG A 171 13.42 -13.72 -4.67
CA ARG A 171 13.54 -13.03 -5.95
C ARG A 171 12.55 -11.88 -6.04
N ARG A 172 12.96 -10.81 -6.72
CA ARG A 172 12.17 -9.59 -6.87
C ARG A 172 11.59 -9.49 -8.25
N THR A 173 10.47 -8.80 -8.33
CA THR A 173 9.91 -8.28 -9.57
C THR A 173 9.71 -6.77 -9.44
N PRO A 174 9.81 -6.01 -10.54
CA PRO A 174 9.45 -4.59 -10.51
C PRO A 174 7.96 -4.33 -10.33
N TYR A 175 7.10 -5.33 -10.50
CA TYR A 175 5.65 -5.14 -10.57
C TYR A 175 4.91 -5.45 -9.28
N PHE A 176 5.46 -6.32 -8.42
CA PHE A 176 4.76 -6.76 -7.20
C PHE A 176 5.70 -6.74 -5.99
N PRO A 177 5.17 -6.55 -4.76
CA PRO A 177 5.89 -6.86 -3.54
C PRO A 177 6.25 -8.35 -3.50
N ILE A 178 7.25 -8.71 -2.69
CA ILE A 178 7.66 -10.11 -2.54
C ILE A 178 6.53 -10.92 -1.91
N ALA A 179 6.48 -12.22 -2.23
CA ALA A 179 5.47 -13.16 -1.73
C ALA A 179 5.28 -13.09 -0.20
N LEU A 180 6.37 -13.02 0.57
CA LEU A 180 6.32 -12.88 2.03
C LEU A 180 5.60 -11.59 2.47
N THR A 181 5.89 -10.46 1.82
CA THR A 181 5.19 -9.18 2.08
C THR A 181 3.70 -9.28 1.79
N LEU A 182 3.33 -9.92 0.67
CA LEU A 182 1.93 -10.06 0.26
C LEU A 182 1.17 -10.98 1.22
N ALA A 183 1.74 -12.14 1.55
CA ALA A 183 1.15 -13.07 2.51
C ALA A 183 0.96 -12.41 3.89
N ALA A 184 1.96 -11.65 4.35
CA ALA A 184 1.90 -10.92 5.61
C ALA A 184 0.85 -9.80 5.59
N GLY A 185 0.70 -9.07 4.49
CA GLY A 185 -0.28 -7.99 4.37
C GLY A 185 -1.72 -8.47 4.24
N GLU A 186 -1.94 -9.63 3.62
CA GLU A 186 -3.27 -10.26 3.49
C GLU A 186 -3.65 -11.11 4.72
N GLY A 187 -2.75 -11.32 5.68
CA GLY A 187 -3.04 -12.03 6.93
C GLY A 187 -2.93 -13.55 6.84
N HIS A 188 -2.21 -14.07 5.84
CA HIS A 188 -2.10 -15.51 5.61
C HIS A 188 -1.02 -16.14 6.51
N PHE A 189 -1.30 -16.27 7.80
CA PHE A 189 -0.34 -16.78 8.81
C PHE A 189 0.35 -18.08 8.40
N ASP A 190 -0.41 -19.11 8.02
CA ASP A 190 0.14 -20.41 7.64
C ASP A 190 1.09 -20.31 6.44
N LEU A 191 0.75 -19.44 5.48
CA LEU A 191 1.59 -19.20 4.32
C LEU A 191 2.85 -18.41 4.71
N VAL A 192 2.75 -17.41 5.58
CA VAL A 192 3.93 -16.69 6.10
C VAL A 192 4.88 -17.67 6.77
N ASN A 193 4.37 -18.52 7.67
CA ASN A 193 5.18 -19.53 8.35
C ASN A 193 5.84 -20.49 7.34
N TYR A 194 5.07 -21.00 6.38
CA TYR A 194 5.62 -21.83 5.31
C TYR A 194 6.72 -21.13 4.52
N LEU A 195 6.53 -19.87 4.13
CA LEU A 195 7.53 -19.12 3.35
C LEU A 195 8.82 -18.91 4.15
N LEU A 196 8.72 -18.61 5.45
CA LEU A 196 9.87 -18.49 6.36
C LEU A 196 10.61 -19.83 6.50
N ASP A 197 9.89 -20.94 6.66
CA ASP A 197 10.48 -22.30 6.68
C ASP A 197 11.21 -22.65 5.37
N GLN A 198 10.78 -22.07 4.25
CA GLN A 198 11.45 -22.20 2.95
C GLN A 198 12.61 -21.19 2.74
N GLY A 199 12.99 -20.42 3.77
CA GLY A 199 14.09 -19.47 3.71
C GLY A 199 13.74 -18.11 3.09
N ALA A 200 12.46 -17.75 3.02
CA ALA A 200 12.08 -16.37 2.69
C ALA A 200 12.58 -15.40 3.76
N ARG A 201 13.20 -14.30 3.35
CA ARG A 201 13.80 -13.32 4.26
C ARG A 201 13.00 -12.03 4.30
N GLN A 202 12.96 -11.42 5.49
CA GLN A 202 12.34 -10.11 5.68
C GLN A 202 13.18 -8.96 5.10
N ASP A 203 14.51 -9.07 5.16
CA ASP A 203 15.51 -8.04 4.84
C ASP A 203 15.78 -7.87 3.33
N THR A 204 14.82 -8.23 2.49
CA THR A 204 14.99 -8.15 1.04
C THR A 204 14.83 -6.69 0.61
N GLU A 205 15.96 -5.97 0.53
CA GLU A 205 16.06 -4.53 0.25
C GLU A 205 15.33 -4.02 -0.99
N ALA A 206 14.72 -2.84 -0.83
CA ALA A 206 14.07 -2.04 -1.84
C ALA A 206 15.03 -1.53 -2.95
N MET A 207 15.07 -2.19 -4.09
CA MET A 207 15.68 -1.64 -5.32
C MET A 207 15.03 -0.29 -5.75
N TYR A 208 15.87 0.77 -5.79
CA TYR A 208 15.73 2.17 -6.28
C TYR A 208 14.62 3.03 -5.64
N TRP A 209 14.88 4.14 -4.93
CA TRP A 209 15.81 5.25 -5.17
C TRP A 209 16.40 5.87 -3.87
N ARG A 210 17.67 6.29 -3.91
CA ARG A 210 18.38 7.30 -3.08
C ARG A 210 18.05 7.37 -1.58
N VAL A 211 18.33 6.29 -0.87
CA VAL A 211 18.73 6.36 0.55
C VAL A 211 19.92 5.41 0.73
N GLU A 212 20.94 5.55 -0.12
CA GLU A 212 22.14 4.70 -0.07
C GLU A 212 23.09 5.04 1.09
N ASP A 213 22.70 5.92 2.03
CA ASP A 213 23.59 6.37 3.13
C ASP A 213 22.90 6.57 4.49
N ILE A 214 21.77 5.90 4.80
CA ILE A 214 21.23 5.90 6.18
C ILE A 214 21.68 4.60 6.86
N PRO A 215 22.81 4.58 7.60
CA PRO A 215 23.55 3.34 7.82
C PRO A 215 23.00 2.47 8.96
N ASP A 216 22.13 3.01 9.82
CA ASP A 216 21.67 2.39 11.06
C ASP A 216 20.66 3.37 11.70
N LEU A 217 19.88 2.91 12.69
CA LEU A 217 19.18 3.77 13.66
C LEU A 217 20.07 4.90 14.23
N SER A 218 21.39 4.73 14.29
CA SER A 218 22.31 5.78 14.76
C SER A 218 22.33 7.06 13.91
N TYR A 219 21.93 7.00 12.64
CA TYR A 219 21.80 8.18 11.77
C TYR A 219 20.61 9.06 12.19
N TRP A 220 19.60 8.46 12.82
CA TRP A 220 18.40 9.13 13.31
C TRP A 220 18.62 9.83 14.66
N ASN A 221 19.85 9.83 15.17
CA ASN A 221 20.26 10.58 16.36
C ASN A 221 20.71 12.02 16.04
N SER A 222 20.77 12.40 14.76
CA SER A 222 21.02 13.78 14.34
C SER A 222 19.77 14.37 13.69
N ALA A 223 19.27 15.47 14.25
CA ALA A 223 18.32 16.42 13.68
C ALA A 223 17.45 15.85 12.53
N PHE A 224 16.27 15.38 12.89
CA PHE A 224 15.26 14.81 12.01
C PHE A 224 14.80 15.81 10.93
N ASP A 225 15.48 15.83 9.78
CA ASP A 225 15.17 16.70 8.65
C ASP A 225 14.22 16.04 7.62
N PHE A 226 13.70 16.81 6.66
CA PHE A 226 12.70 16.39 5.67
C PHE A 226 13.10 15.14 4.85
N GLU A 227 14.38 14.95 4.54
CA GLU A 227 14.86 13.76 3.82
C GLU A 227 14.63 12.46 4.63
N HIS A 228 14.68 12.54 5.96
CA HIS A 228 14.38 11.42 6.84
C HIS A 228 12.89 11.05 6.79
N LEU A 229 12.00 12.04 6.69
CA LEU A 229 10.55 11.80 6.57
C LEU A 229 10.20 11.00 5.31
N GLU A 230 10.78 11.37 4.17
CA GLU A 230 10.54 10.67 2.91
C GLU A 230 11.02 9.20 2.98
N ALA A 231 12.13 8.96 3.68
CA ALA A 231 12.64 7.61 3.91
C ALA A 231 11.70 6.73 4.79
N LEU A 232 10.86 7.33 5.64
CA LEU A 232 9.82 6.60 6.39
C LEU A 232 8.53 6.39 5.57
N GLU A 233 8.25 7.28 4.62
CA GLU A 233 7.03 7.25 3.80
C GLU A 233 7.14 6.40 2.51
N THR A 234 8.30 5.77 2.26
CA THR A 234 8.49 4.91 1.09
C THR A 234 7.34 3.91 0.92
N ARG A 235 6.88 3.70 -0.33
CA ARG A 235 5.66 2.91 -0.61
C ARG A 235 5.87 1.40 -0.70
N ARG A 236 7.11 0.93 -0.56
CA ARG A 236 7.42 -0.50 -0.57
C ARG A 236 7.40 -1.02 0.87
N PHE A 237 6.59 -2.04 1.11
CA PHE A 237 6.40 -2.64 2.43
C PHE A 237 7.34 -3.83 2.63
N SER A 238 8.02 -3.92 3.76
CA SER A 238 8.51 -5.20 4.28
C SER A 238 7.33 -6.06 4.76
N ALA A 239 7.58 -7.35 5.03
CA ALA A 239 6.57 -8.23 5.62
C ALA A 239 6.11 -7.73 6.99
N LEU A 240 7.05 -7.30 7.85
CA LEU A 240 6.75 -6.75 9.17
C LEU A 240 5.85 -5.51 9.05
N ARG A 241 6.22 -4.57 8.18
CA ARG A 241 5.45 -3.35 7.97
C ARG A 241 4.06 -3.62 7.42
N ALA A 242 3.93 -4.56 6.48
CA ALA A 242 2.63 -4.95 5.93
C ALA A 242 1.73 -5.57 7.02
N ALA A 243 2.26 -6.49 7.82
CA ALA A 243 1.51 -7.10 8.93
C ALA A 243 1.05 -6.07 9.96
N VAL A 244 1.94 -5.13 10.33
CA VAL A 244 1.62 -4.05 11.27
C VAL A 244 0.55 -3.12 10.73
N LEU A 245 0.69 -2.65 9.49
CA LEU A 245 -0.26 -1.71 8.88
C LEU A 245 -1.67 -2.29 8.77
N TYR A 246 -1.77 -3.61 8.51
CA TYR A 246 -3.04 -4.30 8.31
C TYR A 246 -3.58 -5.02 9.55
N GLY A 247 -2.89 -4.97 10.69
CA GLY A 247 -3.44 -5.46 11.96
C GLY A 247 -3.18 -6.93 12.27
N HIS A 248 -2.23 -7.60 11.61
CA HIS A 248 -2.03 -9.05 11.72
C HIS A 248 -1.08 -9.42 12.87
N THR A 249 -1.60 -9.40 14.10
CA THR A 249 -0.83 -9.55 15.36
C THR A 249 -0.01 -10.83 15.44
N ASP A 250 -0.59 -11.96 15.05
CA ASP A 250 0.07 -13.27 15.03
C ASP A 250 1.28 -13.30 14.09
N ILE A 251 1.15 -12.72 12.90
CA ILE A 251 2.23 -12.56 11.92
C ILE A 251 3.31 -11.61 12.46
N VAL A 252 2.94 -10.50 13.11
CA VAL A 252 3.91 -9.60 13.75
C VAL A 252 4.74 -10.35 14.79
N HIS A 253 4.11 -11.13 15.67
CA HIS A 253 4.84 -11.92 16.65
C HIS A 253 5.76 -12.95 16.01
N LEU A 254 5.30 -13.65 14.96
CA LEU A 254 6.12 -14.61 14.21
C LEU A 254 7.35 -13.94 13.58
N LEU A 255 7.17 -12.77 12.97
CA LEU A 255 8.22 -12.01 12.31
C LEU A 255 9.21 -11.37 13.30
N LEU A 256 8.83 -11.19 14.57
CA LEU A 256 9.72 -10.68 15.63
C LEU A 256 10.46 -11.77 16.40
N GLN A 257 10.23 -13.06 16.09
CA GLN A 257 10.98 -14.16 16.69
C GLN A 257 12.48 -14.09 16.33
N PRO A 258 13.40 -14.49 17.22
CA PRO A 258 14.85 -14.40 17.01
C PRO A 258 15.36 -14.96 15.68
N GLU A 259 14.71 -15.99 15.16
CA GLU A 259 15.06 -16.70 13.93
C GLU A 259 14.70 -15.92 12.66
N HIS A 260 13.63 -15.12 12.73
CA HIS A 260 13.06 -14.41 11.58
C HIS A 260 13.30 -12.90 11.62
N ARG A 261 13.51 -12.34 12.82
CA ARG A 261 13.55 -10.90 13.05
C ARG A 261 14.65 -10.20 12.30
N LEU A 262 14.33 -9.00 11.84
CA LEU A 262 15.30 -8.04 11.32
C LEU A 262 16.32 -7.66 12.41
N PRO A 263 17.58 -7.37 12.05
CA PRO A 263 18.54 -6.74 12.96
C PRO A 263 17.93 -5.53 13.66
N THR A 264 18.10 -5.40 14.98
CA THR A 264 17.48 -4.33 15.81
C THR A 264 17.90 -2.91 15.44
N LYS A 265 18.90 -2.77 14.57
CA LYS A 265 19.46 -1.53 14.04
C LYS A 265 18.88 -1.14 12.67
N GLU A 266 17.95 -1.94 12.16
CA GLU A 266 17.37 -1.71 10.85
C GLU A 266 16.33 -0.59 10.90
N VAL A 267 16.45 0.38 10.00
CA VAL A 267 15.52 1.50 9.82
C VAL A 267 14.08 1.03 9.54
N GLU A 268 13.92 -0.22 9.11
CA GLU A 268 12.62 -0.84 8.89
C GLU A 268 11.77 -0.93 10.16
N TYR A 269 12.37 -1.02 11.36
CA TYR A 269 11.62 -0.92 12.61
C TYR A 269 10.97 0.46 12.79
N LEU A 270 11.65 1.55 12.42
CA LEU A 270 11.04 2.89 12.43
C LEU A 270 9.91 3.00 11.41
N ARG A 271 10.07 2.41 10.22
CA ARG A 271 9.00 2.36 9.21
C ARG A 271 7.80 1.53 9.67
N ALA A 272 8.04 0.43 10.38
CA ALA A 272 7.00 -0.38 11.00
C ALA A 272 6.29 0.40 12.11
N ILE A 273 7.02 1.10 12.99
CA ILE A 273 6.44 1.97 14.03
C ILE A 273 5.56 3.06 13.40
N MET A 274 6.03 3.72 12.35
CA MET A 274 5.20 4.71 11.64
C MET A 274 3.96 4.09 11.00
N SER A 275 4.03 2.84 10.57
CA SER A 275 2.86 2.13 10.04
C SER A 275 1.88 1.75 11.16
N ALA A 276 2.37 1.44 12.37
CA ALA A 276 1.55 1.25 13.56
C ALA A 276 0.84 2.56 13.95
N VAL A 277 1.54 3.69 13.88
CA VAL A 277 0.92 5.02 14.04
C VAL A 277 -0.11 5.25 12.94
N GLN A 278 0.17 4.99 11.67
CA GLN A 278 -0.86 5.15 10.62
C GLN A 278 -2.10 4.26 10.85
N ALA A 279 -1.90 3.05 11.39
CA ALA A 279 -2.98 2.14 11.78
C ALA A 279 -3.68 2.54 13.10
N GLY A 280 -3.09 3.44 13.89
CA GLY A 280 -3.59 3.81 15.23
C GLY A 280 -3.43 2.71 16.28
N SER A 281 -2.52 1.75 16.05
CA SER A 281 -2.30 0.61 16.94
C SER A 281 -1.24 0.94 17.98
N LEU A 282 -1.67 1.38 19.16
CA LEU A 282 -0.77 1.65 20.29
C LEU A 282 0.01 0.39 20.70
N ASP A 283 -0.64 -0.78 20.70
CA ASP A 283 0.00 -2.04 21.07
C ASP A 283 1.18 -2.38 20.15
N PHE A 284 1.06 -2.15 18.84
CA PHE A 284 2.17 -2.35 17.92
C PHE A 284 3.27 -1.30 18.07
N ILE A 285 2.93 -0.05 18.40
CA ILE A 285 3.95 0.96 18.71
C ILE A 285 4.81 0.50 19.87
N LEU A 286 4.17 0.07 20.97
CA LEU A 286 4.86 -0.39 22.18
C LEU A 286 5.68 -1.66 21.91
N LEU A 287 5.09 -2.65 21.24
CA LEU A 287 5.75 -3.92 20.90
C LEU A 287 7.01 -3.71 20.04
N LEU A 288 6.94 -2.83 19.04
CA LEU A 288 8.08 -2.59 18.14
C LEU A 288 9.22 -1.83 18.84
N PHE A 289 8.90 -0.88 19.73
CA PHE A 289 9.89 -0.22 20.57
C PHE A 289 10.56 -1.20 21.55
N GLU A 290 9.77 -2.08 22.16
CA GLU A 290 10.28 -3.16 23.01
C GLU A 290 11.23 -4.09 22.25
N ALA A 291 10.85 -4.49 21.02
CA ALA A 291 11.65 -5.40 20.19
C ALA A 291 13.06 -4.86 19.86
N ILE A 292 13.20 -3.54 19.71
CA ILE A 292 14.50 -2.89 19.48
C ILE A 292 15.18 -2.40 20.77
N GLY A 293 14.52 -2.51 21.92
CA GLY A 293 15.02 -2.03 23.21
C GLY A 293 15.24 -0.51 23.25
N LYS A 294 14.36 0.24 22.58
CA LYS A 294 14.40 1.70 22.50
C LYS A 294 13.06 2.30 22.88
N GLN A 295 13.04 3.60 23.13
CA GLN A 295 11.84 4.40 23.33
C GLN A 295 11.73 5.46 22.24
N GLN A 296 10.54 6.06 22.10
CA GLN A 296 10.34 7.16 21.15
C GLN A 296 11.34 8.31 21.39
N SER A 297 11.64 8.62 22.65
CA SER A 297 12.57 9.67 23.06
C SER A 297 14.02 9.44 22.65
N ASP A 298 14.39 8.20 22.28
CA ASP A 298 15.73 7.90 21.79
C ASP A 298 15.97 8.41 20.36
N PHE A 299 14.91 8.86 19.67
CA PHE A 299 14.96 9.35 18.30
C PHE A 299 14.53 10.82 18.27
N GLU A 300 15.46 11.69 17.91
CA GLU A 300 15.18 13.12 17.75
C GLU A 300 14.08 13.31 16.69
N GLY A 301 13.09 14.17 16.96
CA GLY A 301 12.02 14.51 16.00
C GLY A 301 10.98 13.42 15.67
N LEU A 302 11.24 12.14 15.96
CA LEU A 302 10.31 11.04 15.67
C LEU A 302 8.95 11.25 16.35
N GLY A 303 8.93 11.61 17.64
CA GLY A 303 7.70 11.83 18.40
C GLY A 303 6.82 12.93 17.80
N ASN A 304 7.43 14.01 17.29
CA ASN A 304 6.71 15.09 16.64
C ASN A 304 6.06 14.61 15.33
N TYR A 305 6.76 13.76 14.58
CA TYR A 305 6.21 13.17 13.37
C TYR A 305 5.09 12.16 13.67
N MET A 306 5.26 11.32 14.71
CA MET A 306 4.20 10.43 15.19
C MET A 306 2.97 11.23 15.62
N MET A 307 3.15 12.36 16.32
CA MET A 307 2.07 13.25 16.75
C MET A 307 1.29 13.80 15.55
N TRP A 308 2.00 14.26 14.51
CA TRP A 308 1.38 14.77 13.30
C TRP A 308 0.51 13.71 12.60
N GLN A 309 1.03 12.50 12.43
CA GLN A 309 0.26 11.41 11.81
C GLN A 309 -0.92 10.98 12.68
N ALA A 310 -0.73 10.87 14.00
CA ALA A 310 -1.79 10.51 14.94
C ALA A 310 -2.96 11.53 14.91
N ILE A 311 -2.66 12.82 14.80
CA ILE A 311 -3.68 13.87 14.68
C ILE A 311 -4.46 13.75 13.37
N ARG A 312 -3.78 13.48 12.25
CA ARG A 312 -4.45 13.26 10.96
C ARG A 312 -5.36 12.04 11.00
N GLY A 313 -4.89 10.98 11.67
CA GLY A 313 -5.60 9.72 11.88
C GLY A 313 -6.71 9.79 12.94
N ASP A 314 -6.86 10.90 13.68
CA ASP A 314 -7.80 11.04 14.81
C ASP A 314 -7.55 10.07 15.97
N GLN A 315 -6.29 9.77 16.25
CA GLN A 315 -5.88 8.69 17.16
C GLN A 315 -5.58 9.21 18.55
N ALA A 316 -6.63 9.39 19.35
CA ALA A 316 -6.55 9.97 20.69
C ALA A 316 -5.59 9.22 21.63
N GLU A 317 -5.58 7.89 21.57
CA GLU A 317 -4.75 7.04 22.43
C GLU A 317 -3.25 7.20 22.12
N VAL A 318 -2.90 7.29 20.83
CA VAL A 318 -1.52 7.54 20.39
C VAL A 318 -1.09 8.96 20.76
N VAL A 319 -1.96 9.96 20.55
CA VAL A 319 -1.70 11.36 20.97
C VAL A 319 -1.46 11.43 22.48
N GLN A 320 -2.29 10.76 23.29
CA GLN A 320 -2.13 10.74 24.73
C GLN A 320 -0.81 10.08 25.17
N MET A 321 -0.42 8.96 24.56
CA MET A 321 0.88 8.34 24.83
C MET A 321 2.05 9.27 24.52
N LEU A 322 1.99 9.99 23.38
CA LEU A 322 3.03 10.93 22.98
C LEU A 322 3.11 12.14 23.92
N LEU A 323 1.97 12.64 24.42
CA LEU A 323 1.92 13.70 25.44
C LEU A 323 2.58 13.25 26.75
N VAL A 324 2.26 12.05 27.22
CA VAL A 324 2.87 11.46 28.44
C VAL A 324 4.39 11.31 28.27
N ASN A 325 4.86 11.01 27.06
CA ASN A 325 6.28 10.88 26.73
C ASN A 325 7.00 12.24 26.52
N GLY A 326 6.31 13.37 26.70
CA GLY A 326 6.92 14.69 26.68
C GLY A 326 7.26 15.22 25.29
N VAL A 327 6.53 14.79 24.24
CA VAL A 327 6.70 15.32 22.88
C VAL A 327 6.39 16.81 22.83
N ASP A 328 7.29 17.60 22.23
CA ASP A 328 7.14 19.06 22.13
C ASP A 328 6.03 19.45 21.16
N LEU A 329 4.91 19.95 21.71
CA LEU A 329 3.75 20.41 20.96
C LEU A 329 4.00 21.67 20.12
N HIS A 330 5.05 22.42 20.46
CA HIS A 330 5.47 23.63 19.77
C HIS A 330 6.54 23.36 18.72
N TYR A 331 6.97 22.10 18.56
CA TYR A 331 7.87 21.72 17.49
C TYR A 331 7.25 22.09 16.15
N ASN A 332 7.82 23.11 15.53
CA ASN A 332 7.51 23.50 14.17
C ASN A 332 8.69 23.06 13.32
N PRO A 333 8.56 21.99 12.51
CA PRO A 333 9.58 21.69 11.52
C PRO A 333 9.56 22.82 10.51
N ASN A 334 10.44 23.82 10.70
CA ASN A 334 10.61 25.04 9.91
C ASN A 334 10.94 24.80 8.43
N HIS A 335 10.80 23.57 7.94
CA HIS A 335 11.07 23.14 6.57
C HIS A 335 9.96 22.26 5.97
N THR A 336 8.79 22.12 6.62
CA THR A 336 7.64 21.45 5.99
C THR A 336 6.70 22.46 5.32
N TRP A 337 6.04 22.07 4.23
CA TRP A 337 5.03 22.88 3.52
C TRP A 337 3.82 23.32 4.38
N TRP A 338 3.77 22.92 5.65
CA TRP A 338 2.57 23.02 6.48
C TRP A 338 2.70 23.99 7.65
N GLY A 339 3.86 24.17 8.29
CA GLY A 339 4.07 25.24 9.29
C GLY A 339 3.08 25.29 10.48
N TYR A 340 2.27 24.25 10.69
CA TYR A 340 1.23 24.19 11.71
C TYR A 340 1.72 23.34 12.88
N GLY A 341 1.71 23.90 14.09
CA GLY A 341 1.86 23.11 15.33
C GLY A 341 0.69 22.14 15.53
N ALA A 342 0.85 21.17 16.43
CA ALA A 342 -0.12 20.09 16.69
C ALA A 342 -1.56 20.59 16.90
N LEU A 343 -1.73 21.63 17.73
CA LEU A 343 -3.05 22.22 18.01
C LEU A 343 -3.71 22.85 16.78
N HIS A 344 -2.93 23.56 15.96
CA HIS A 344 -3.43 24.17 14.72
C HIS A 344 -3.90 23.10 13.74
N LEU A 345 -3.16 22.01 13.61
CA LEU A 345 -3.54 20.88 12.76
C LEU A 345 -4.86 20.25 13.24
N ALA A 346 -4.96 19.92 14.53
CA ALA A 346 -6.17 19.32 15.11
C ALA A 346 -7.41 20.22 14.92
N ALA A 347 -7.26 21.54 15.13
CA ALA A 347 -8.33 22.51 14.91
C ALA A 347 -8.73 22.61 13.43
N SER A 348 -7.76 22.68 12.50
CA SER A 348 -8.01 22.78 11.06
C SER A 348 -8.73 21.54 10.49
N LEU A 349 -8.49 20.37 11.09
CA LEU A 349 -9.12 19.11 10.72
C LEU A 349 -10.44 18.85 11.47
N GLY A 350 -10.85 19.77 12.37
CA GLY A 350 -12.08 19.63 13.15
C GLY A 350 -12.05 18.51 14.20
N ARG A 351 -10.86 18.09 14.66
CA ARG A 351 -10.68 16.98 15.62
C ARG A 351 -10.92 17.44 17.05
N ALA A 352 -12.17 17.70 17.41
CA ALA A 352 -12.54 18.31 18.70
C ALA A 352 -11.99 17.57 19.94
N LYS A 353 -12.00 16.23 19.94
CA LYS A 353 -11.43 15.42 21.03
C LYS A 353 -9.93 15.67 21.20
N LEU A 354 -9.19 15.72 20.09
CA LEU A 354 -7.76 15.99 20.10
C LEU A 354 -7.45 17.43 20.50
N VAL A 355 -8.27 18.40 20.09
CA VAL A 355 -8.12 19.79 20.56
C VAL A 355 -8.28 19.87 22.08
N GLY A 356 -9.24 19.15 22.66
CA GLY A 356 -9.36 19.04 24.11
C GLY A 356 -8.10 18.47 24.75
N LEU A 357 -7.61 17.32 24.27
CA LEU A 357 -6.40 16.66 24.77
C LEU A 357 -5.13 17.52 24.66
N LEU A 358 -5.03 18.39 23.65
CA LEU A 358 -3.87 19.26 23.41
C LEU A 358 -3.92 20.58 24.20
N LEU A 359 -5.05 20.91 24.82
CA LEU A 359 -5.24 22.12 25.64
C LEU A 359 -5.21 21.84 27.15
N GLU A 360 -5.34 20.58 27.54
CA GLU A 360 -5.09 20.09 28.91
C GLU A 360 -3.58 20.05 29.19
#